data_AF-A0A1F7J206-F1
#
_entry.id   AF-A0A1F7J206-F1
#
_cell.length_a   1.000
_cell.length_b   1.000
_cell.length_c   1.000
_cell.angle_alpha   90.00
_cell.angle_beta   90.00
_cell.angle_gamma   90.00
#
_symmetry.space_group_name_H-M   'P 1'
#
loop_
_entity.id
_entity.type
_entity.pdbx_description
1 polymer ?
#
loop_
_entity_poly.entity_id
_entity_poly.type
_entity_poly.pdbx_seq_one_letter_code
_entity_poly.pdbx_strand_id
1 'polypeptide(L)'
;MKRIVLVGCSLLILACLVLAYGWVKGDFRGLLFVSKKNTCPTLQSPVNISHVTSVLYPGQERGGDYKAHGGFRLAGLSNNNITVKAPISAKLTKAGRYIEIGEVQYIFIFETNCGLTYRFDHLLTLAPKFQAVSDKLPLAKEGRSEFVSVGSDIEVEVGETIATAVGFRHNDQGKPNVSFDFGVYLDRYDHGLCWLDLLPIDDATRLKALPGGDYQSGKTSDYCH
;
A
#
# COMPACT_ATOMS: atom_id res chain seq x y z
N MET A 1 -69.21 -5.15 -34.34
CA MET A 1 -68.84 -5.91 -35.56
C MET A 1 -67.32 -6.07 -35.53
N LYS A 2 -66.81 -7.10 -34.84
CA LYS A 2 -66.33 -8.42 -35.30
C LYS A 2 -65.13 -8.38 -36.25
N ARG A 3 -64.09 -9.16 -35.84
CA ARG A 3 -62.80 -9.56 -36.47
C ARG A 3 -61.60 -8.82 -35.85
N ILE A 4 -60.50 -9.44 -35.42
CA ILE A 4 -59.85 -10.70 -35.81
C ILE A 4 -59.33 -11.47 -34.57
N VAL A 5 -59.27 -12.79 -34.73
CA VAL A 5 -58.83 -13.87 -33.84
C VAL A 5 -57.30 -13.95 -33.74
N LEU A 6 -56.79 -14.19 -32.53
CA LEU A 6 -55.41 -14.59 -32.20
C LEU A 6 -55.23 -16.12 -32.31
N VAL A 7 -53.97 -16.58 -32.23
CA VAL A 7 -53.43 -17.97 -32.18
C VAL A 7 -52.73 -18.34 -33.51
N GLY A 8 -51.47 -18.78 -33.58
CA GLY A 8 -50.48 -19.09 -32.56
C GLY A 8 -49.27 -19.82 -33.18
N CYS A 9 -48.10 -19.57 -32.61
CA CYS A 9 -47.10 -20.58 -32.20
C CYS A 9 -46.36 -21.42 -33.27
N SER A 10 -45.03 -21.26 -33.34
CA SER A 10 -44.04 -22.36 -33.32
C SER A 10 -42.63 -21.82 -33.07
N LEU A 11 -42.06 -22.25 -31.93
CA LEU A 11 -40.67 -22.08 -31.48
C LEU A 11 -39.71 -23.08 -32.20
N LEU A 12 -38.40 -22.86 -31.97
CA LEU A 12 -37.26 -23.81 -32.02
C LEU A 12 -36.65 -24.08 -33.41
N ILE A 13 -35.34 -24.24 -33.64
CA ILE A 13 -34.04 -23.97 -32.97
C ILE A 13 -32.97 -24.54 -33.96
N LEU A 14 -31.70 -24.12 -33.82
CA LEU A 14 -30.46 -24.82 -34.25
C LEU A 14 -29.83 -24.55 -35.64
N ALA A 15 -28.81 -23.68 -35.59
CA ALA A 15 -27.39 -23.92 -35.90
C ALA A 15 -26.89 -24.46 -37.27
N CYS A 16 -25.83 -23.76 -37.71
CA CYS A 16 -24.69 -24.21 -38.50
C CYS A 16 -24.90 -24.60 -39.97
N LEU A 17 -24.53 -23.68 -40.86
CA LEU A 17 -23.63 -24.01 -41.97
C LEU A 17 -22.82 -22.77 -42.37
N VAL A 18 -21.56 -22.79 -41.94
CA VAL A 18 -20.45 -22.02 -42.50
C VAL A 18 -20.31 -22.42 -43.97
N LEU A 19 -20.02 -21.44 -44.84
CA LEU A 19 -19.05 -21.49 -45.95
C LEU A 19 -19.52 -20.61 -47.12
N ALA A 20 -18.99 -19.39 -47.17
CA ALA A 20 -18.44 -18.72 -48.35
C ALA A 20 -18.36 -17.21 -48.10
N TYR A 21 -17.62 -16.80 -47.06
CA TYR A 21 -17.27 -15.39 -46.89
C TYR A 21 -16.08 -15.08 -47.80
N GLY A 22 -16.34 -14.21 -48.77
CA GLY A 22 -15.35 -13.67 -49.67
C GLY A 22 -14.24 -12.93 -48.93
N TRP A 23 -13.04 -13.06 -49.50
CA TRP A 23 -11.85 -12.32 -49.15
C TRP A 23 -12.10 -10.81 -49.21
N VAL A 24 -12.41 -10.19 -48.07
CA VAL A 24 -12.17 -8.77 -47.85
C VAL A 24 -10.77 -8.65 -47.28
N LYS A 25 -9.85 -8.16 -48.13
CA LYS A 25 -8.50 -7.77 -47.73
C LYS A 25 -8.60 -6.75 -46.59
N GLY A 26 -7.96 -7.07 -45.48
CA GLY A 26 -8.09 -6.35 -44.23
C GLY A 26 -7.53 -4.93 -44.26
N ASP A 27 -8.23 -4.06 -43.55
CA ASP A 27 -7.60 -3.03 -42.72
C ASP A 27 -8.38 -3.00 -41.38
N PHE A 28 -8.19 -4.05 -40.57
CA PHE A 28 -8.47 -3.96 -39.14
C PHE A 28 -7.36 -3.09 -38.54
N ARG A 29 -7.53 -1.77 -38.64
CA ARG A 29 -6.98 -0.87 -37.62
C ARG A 29 -7.72 -1.14 -36.33
N GLY A 30 -7.40 -2.28 -35.71
CA GLY A 30 -7.67 -2.48 -34.30
C GLY A 30 -7.06 -1.28 -33.60
N LEU A 31 -7.90 -0.52 -32.89
CA LEU A 31 -7.44 0.24 -31.74
C LEU A 31 -6.83 -0.78 -30.77
N LEU A 32 -5.58 -1.16 -31.03
CA LEU A 32 -4.66 -1.53 -29.99
C LEU A 32 -4.53 -0.28 -29.12
N PHE A 33 -5.41 -0.18 -28.12
CA PHE A 33 -5.04 0.48 -26.89
C PHE A 33 -3.82 -0.28 -26.39
N VAL A 34 -2.64 0.15 -26.83
CA VAL A 34 -1.41 -0.08 -26.09
C VAL A 34 -1.70 0.56 -24.75
N SER A 35 -2.09 -0.26 -23.77
CA SER A 35 -2.13 0.15 -22.37
C SER A 35 -0.74 0.68 -22.10
N LYS A 36 -0.60 2.01 -22.09
CA LYS A 36 0.64 2.67 -21.74
C LYS A 36 0.92 2.12 -20.35
N LYS A 37 1.93 1.26 -20.22
CA LYS A 37 2.34 0.71 -18.93
C LYS A 37 2.54 1.93 -18.05
N ASN A 38 1.60 2.21 -17.15
CA ASN A 38 1.62 3.43 -16.36
C ASN A 38 2.82 3.27 -15.43
N THR A 39 3.97 3.77 -15.87
CA THR A 39 5.16 3.82 -15.05
C THR A 39 4.83 4.71 -13.87
N CYS A 40 4.92 4.17 -12.66
CA CYS A 40 4.73 4.97 -11.46
C CYS A 40 5.77 6.08 -11.40
N PRO A 41 5.38 7.31 -11.03
CA PRO A 41 6.32 8.33 -10.60
C PRO A 41 7.25 7.79 -9.50
N THR A 42 8.47 8.30 -9.44
CA THR A 42 9.36 8.10 -8.30
C THR A 42 8.64 8.52 -7.02
N LEU A 43 8.71 7.68 -5.99
CA LEU A 43 8.15 7.97 -4.68
C LEU A 43 8.93 9.10 -4.01
N GLN A 44 8.26 9.90 -3.19
CA GLN A 44 8.95 10.73 -2.20
C GLN A 44 9.26 9.92 -0.95
N SER A 45 10.33 10.26 -0.24
CA SER A 45 10.58 9.70 1.08
C SER A 45 9.43 10.05 2.02
N PRO A 46 8.78 9.08 2.68
CA PRO A 46 7.61 9.34 3.52
C PRO A 46 7.98 10.00 4.86
N VAL A 47 9.27 10.16 5.14
CA VAL A 47 9.82 10.75 6.36
C VAL A 47 11.05 11.58 6.02
N ASN A 48 11.38 12.55 6.87
CA ASN A 48 12.68 13.22 6.78
C ASN A 48 13.81 12.21 7.07
N ILE A 49 14.51 11.80 6.01
CA ILE A 49 15.58 10.81 6.09
C ILE A 49 16.79 11.27 6.91
N SER A 50 16.90 12.57 7.25
CA SER A 50 17.96 13.05 8.12
C SER A 50 17.89 12.54 9.54
N HIS A 51 16.73 12.04 9.96
CA HIS A 51 16.53 11.45 11.28
C HIS A 51 16.63 9.92 11.28
N VAL A 52 16.77 9.28 10.10
CA VAL A 52 16.81 7.82 10.00
C VAL A 52 18.22 7.33 10.37
N THR A 53 18.28 6.40 11.31
CA THR A 53 19.54 5.81 11.82
C THR A 53 19.80 4.42 11.28
N SER A 54 18.75 3.67 10.94
CA SER A 54 18.83 2.36 10.31
C SER A 54 17.55 2.02 9.56
N VAL A 55 17.64 1.06 8.65
CA VAL A 55 16.52 0.64 7.78
C VAL A 55 16.21 -0.83 8.02
N LEU A 56 14.94 -1.16 8.25
CA LEU A 56 14.44 -2.52 8.14
C LEU A 56 14.22 -2.78 6.65
N TYR A 57 14.95 -3.73 6.07
CA TYR A 57 14.82 -4.03 4.65
C TYR A 57 13.56 -4.88 4.41
N PRO A 58 12.82 -4.67 3.32
CA PRO A 58 11.67 -5.52 3.01
C PRO A 58 12.13 -6.93 2.62
N GLY A 59 11.30 -7.95 2.86
CA GLY A 59 11.63 -9.34 2.53
C GLY A 59 12.69 -9.94 3.46
N GLN A 60 12.44 -9.86 4.77
CA GLN A 60 13.31 -10.45 5.81
C GLN A 60 12.48 -11.28 6.80
N GLU A 61 13.07 -12.34 7.34
CA GLU A 61 12.58 -13.01 8.54
C GLU A 61 12.89 -12.15 9.77
N ARG A 62 11.86 -11.69 10.49
CA ARG A 62 12.02 -10.86 11.70
C ARG A 62 10.99 -11.24 12.75
N GLY A 63 11.46 -11.52 13.97
CA GLY A 63 10.59 -11.90 15.08
C GLY A 63 9.86 -13.23 14.89
N GLY A 64 10.40 -14.11 14.03
CA GLY A 64 9.80 -15.42 13.72
C GLY A 64 8.81 -15.41 12.56
N ASP A 65 8.55 -14.25 11.94
CA ASP A 65 7.72 -14.17 10.73
C ASP A 65 8.46 -13.52 9.55
N TYR A 66 8.08 -13.94 8.35
CA TYR A 66 8.45 -13.26 7.13
C TYR A 66 7.77 -11.89 7.02
N LYS A 67 8.55 -10.85 6.81
CA LYS A 67 8.07 -9.48 6.67
C LYS A 67 8.32 -8.97 5.26
N ALA A 68 7.27 -8.98 4.44
CA ALA A 68 7.33 -8.43 3.08
C ALA A 68 7.48 -6.89 3.03
N HIS A 69 7.28 -6.19 4.14
CA HIS A 69 7.57 -4.76 4.29
C HIS A 69 8.91 -4.52 4.98
N GLY A 70 9.42 -3.30 4.85
CA GLY A 70 10.54 -2.79 5.62
C GLY A 70 10.06 -1.76 6.63
N GLY A 71 10.92 -0.81 6.94
CA GLY A 71 10.59 0.27 7.87
C GLY A 71 11.80 1.16 8.17
N PHE A 72 11.51 2.27 8.84
CA PHE A 72 12.50 3.26 9.24
C PHE A 72 12.70 3.19 10.75
N ARG A 73 13.96 3.17 11.21
CA ARG A 73 14.31 3.36 12.61
C ARG A 73 14.97 4.71 12.81
N LEU A 74 14.52 5.45 13.83
CA LEU A 74 14.94 6.82 14.12
C LEU A 74 15.43 6.90 15.58
N ALA A 75 16.52 6.19 15.88
CA ALA A 75 17.01 6.02 17.24
C ALA A 75 17.57 7.32 17.85
N GLY A 76 17.50 7.43 19.19
CA GLY A 76 18.11 8.53 19.94
C GLY A 76 17.24 9.79 20.06
N LEU A 77 16.03 9.79 19.52
CA LEU A 77 15.08 10.89 19.67
C LEU A 77 14.46 10.92 21.07
N SER A 78 14.17 12.12 21.57
CA SER A 78 13.59 12.34 22.90
C SER A 78 12.06 12.17 22.94
N ASN A 79 11.41 12.06 21.78
CA ASN A 79 9.98 11.84 21.64
C ASN A 79 9.67 11.18 20.28
N ASN A 80 8.42 10.77 20.09
CA ASN A 80 7.92 10.09 18.90
C ASN A 80 7.52 11.03 17.75
N ASN A 81 7.74 12.35 17.87
CA ASN A 81 7.19 13.34 16.94
C ASN A 81 7.92 13.30 15.59
N ILE A 82 7.45 12.40 14.74
CA ILE A 82 7.91 12.21 13.37
C ILE A 82 6.71 12.40 12.46
N THR A 83 6.83 13.36 11.56
CA THR A 83 5.84 13.56 10.50
C THR A 83 6.02 12.52 9.42
N VAL A 84 4.97 11.74 9.16
CA VAL A 84 4.89 10.79 8.05
C VAL A 84 3.99 11.38 6.98
N LYS A 85 4.44 11.32 5.72
CA LYS A 85 3.75 11.87 4.57
C LYS A 85 3.47 10.81 3.51
N ALA A 86 2.43 11.03 2.71
CA ALA A 86 2.15 10.20 1.55
C ALA A 86 3.30 10.31 0.53
N PRO A 87 3.90 9.18 0.12
CA PRO A 87 5.04 9.20 -0.80
C PRO A 87 4.61 9.46 -2.25
N ILE A 88 3.33 9.27 -2.57
CA ILE A 88 2.71 9.43 -3.89
C ILE A 88 1.20 9.60 -3.70
N SER A 89 0.52 10.31 -4.61
CA SER A 89 -0.94 10.42 -4.56
C SER A 89 -1.61 9.05 -4.72
N ALA A 90 -2.65 8.79 -3.94
CA ALA A 90 -3.28 7.48 -3.82
C ALA A 90 -4.70 7.57 -3.24
N LYS A 91 -5.33 6.42 -3.05
CA LYS A 91 -6.56 6.26 -2.28
C LYS A 91 -6.29 5.41 -1.05
N LEU A 92 -6.75 5.83 0.12
CA LEU A 92 -6.77 4.97 1.30
C LEU A 92 -7.88 3.93 1.10
N THR A 93 -7.51 2.65 0.97
CA THR A 93 -8.48 1.57 0.69
C THR A 93 -8.71 0.66 1.87
N LYS A 94 -7.74 0.53 2.79
CA LYS A 94 -7.92 -0.21 4.04
C LYS A 94 -7.27 0.48 5.22
N ALA A 95 -7.83 0.24 6.40
CA ALA A 95 -7.33 0.80 7.65
C ALA A 95 -7.60 -0.13 8.82
N GLY A 96 -6.75 -0.07 9.83
CA GLY A 96 -6.90 -0.81 11.08
C GLY A 96 -6.39 0.00 12.26
N ARG A 97 -6.88 -0.37 13.45
CA ARG A 97 -6.32 0.06 14.73
C ARG A 97 -6.24 -1.14 15.66
N TYR A 98 -5.16 -1.24 16.39
CA TYR A 98 -4.90 -2.38 17.25
C TYR A 98 -4.11 -1.95 18.49
N ILE A 99 -4.12 -2.77 19.52
CA ILE A 99 -3.31 -2.51 20.72
C ILE A 99 -2.08 -3.38 20.62
N GLU A 100 -0.92 -2.76 20.84
CA GLU A 100 0.35 -3.44 20.92
C GLU A 100 1.14 -2.80 22.05
N ILE A 101 1.61 -3.65 22.97
CA ILE A 101 2.30 -3.24 24.20
C ILE A 101 1.53 -2.17 25.00
N GLY A 102 0.20 -2.28 25.01
CA GLY A 102 -0.69 -1.36 25.72
C GLY A 102 -0.92 -0.01 25.02
N GLU A 103 -0.37 0.20 23.82
CA GLU A 103 -0.58 1.42 23.04
C GLU A 103 -1.42 1.13 21.79
N VAL A 104 -2.35 2.04 21.46
CA VAL A 104 -3.07 1.97 20.19
C VAL A 104 -2.14 2.36 19.05
N GLN A 105 -2.02 1.49 18.06
CA GLN A 105 -1.27 1.67 16.82
C GLN A 105 -2.23 1.66 15.63
N TYR A 106 -1.83 2.32 14.54
CA TYR A 106 -2.63 2.41 13.32
C TYR A 106 -1.88 1.90 12.11
N ILE A 107 -2.62 1.17 11.28
CA ILE A 107 -2.17 0.61 10.01
C ILE A 107 -3.04 1.19 8.89
N PHE A 108 -2.38 1.63 7.82
CA PHE A 108 -3.05 2.17 6.63
C PHE A 108 -2.49 1.61 5.33
N ILE A 109 -3.40 1.44 4.38
CA ILE A 109 -3.22 0.73 3.13
C ILE A 109 -3.71 1.62 2.00
N PHE A 110 -2.81 1.97 1.08
CA PHE A 110 -3.08 2.93 0.02
C PHE A 110 -2.85 2.31 -1.34
N GLU A 111 -3.76 2.56 -2.27
CA GLU A 111 -3.67 2.10 -3.65
C GLU A 111 -3.50 3.28 -4.60
N THR A 112 -2.47 3.20 -5.43
CA THR A 112 -2.13 4.24 -6.41
C THR A 112 -2.78 3.93 -7.76
N ASN A 113 -3.01 4.98 -8.56
CA ASN A 113 -3.54 4.80 -9.92
C ASN A 113 -2.56 4.12 -10.89
N CYS A 114 -1.29 3.98 -10.51
CA CYS A 114 -0.26 3.33 -11.32
C CYS A 114 -0.04 1.86 -10.93
N GLY A 115 -0.84 1.30 -10.01
CA GLY A 115 -0.83 -0.12 -9.66
C GLY A 115 0.07 -0.50 -8.48
N LEU A 116 0.77 0.47 -7.88
CA LEU A 116 1.44 0.26 -6.59
C LEU A 116 0.45 0.34 -5.45
N THR A 117 0.74 -0.46 -4.43
CA THR A 117 0.10 -0.38 -3.12
C THR A 117 1.19 -0.05 -2.09
N TYR A 118 0.93 0.87 -1.17
CA TYR A 118 1.85 1.13 -0.06
C TYR A 118 1.15 1.02 1.30
N ARG A 119 1.92 0.64 2.32
CA ARG A 119 1.45 0.45 3.70
C ARG A 119 2.30 1.24 4.67
N PHE A 120 1.61 1.83 5.64
CA PHE A 120 2.22 2.29 6.89
C PHE A 120 1.68 1.44 8.04
N ASP A 121 2.55 1.10 8.99
CA ASP A 121 2.18 0.49 10.27
C ASP A 121 2.94 1.14 11.42
N HIS A 122 2.52 0.87 12.65
CA HIS A 122 3.04 1.50 13.87
C HIS A 122 2.97 3.05 13.81
N LEU A 123 1.88 3.58 13.25
CA LEU A 123 1.58 5.00 13.38
C LEU A 123 0.95 5.25 14.76
N LEU A 124 1.37 6.34 15.42
CA LEU A 124 0.99 6.62 16.81
C LEU A 124 -0.02 7.77 16.93
N THR A 125 0.28 8.93 16.33
CA THR A 125 -0.62 10.09 16.32
C THR A 125 -0.94 10.46 14.89
N LEU A 126 -2.21 10.41 14.55
CA LEU A 126 -2.69 10.62 13.18
C LEU A 126 -2.97 12.09 12.90
N ALA A 127 -2.85 12.49 11.63
CA ALA A 127 -3.40 13.76 11.20
C ALA A 127 -4.95 13.71 11.23
N PRO A 128 -5.64 14.87 11.39
CA PRO A 128 -7.09 14.90 11.65
C PRO A 128 -7.95 14.10 10.66
N LYS A 129 -7.60 14.16 9.36
CA LYS A 129 -8.27 13.40 8.30
C LYS A 129 -8.25 11.90 8.56
N PHE A 130 -7.08 11.37 8.93
CA PHE A 130 -6.88 9.94 9.17
C PHE A 130 -7.42 9.51 10.53
N GLN A 131 -7.38 10.39 11.54
CA GLN A 131 -8.04 10.16 12.82
C GLN A 131 -9.55 9.97 12.63
N ALA A 132 -10.20 10.82 11.81
CA ALA A 132 -11.63 10.72 11.52
C ALA A 132 -12.02 9.41 10.81
N VAL A 133 -11.10 8.81 10.06
CA VAL A 133 -11.26 7.46 9.49
C VAL A 133 -11.13 6.41 10.59
N SER A 134 -10.08 6.50 11.39
CA SER A 134 -9.78 5.57 12.49
C SER A 134 -10.85 5.52 13.58
N ASP A 135 -11.54 6.63 13.84
CA ASP A 135 -12.60 6.71 14.84
C ASP A 135 -13.83 5.86 14.47
N LYS A 136 -14.00 5.55 13.17
CA LYS A 136 -15.09 4.72 12.65
C LYS A 136 -14.72 3.24 12.54
N LEU A 137 -13.46 2.88 12.78
CA LEU A 137 -12.98 1.50 12.68
C LEU A 137 -13.47 0.67 13.88
N PRO A 138 -13.49 -0.67 13.77
CA PRO A 138 -13.67 -1.55 14.92
C PRO A 138 -12.73 -1.17 16.07
N LEU A 139 -13.17 -1.38 17.31
CA LEU A 139 -12.34 -1.10 18.49
C LEU A 139 -11.03 -1.88 18.42
N ALA A 140 -9.94 -1.21 18.82
CA ALA A 140 -8.62 -1.81 18.88
C ALA A 140 -8.60 -2.98 19.88
N LYS A 141 -7.90 -4.06 19.52
CA LYS A 141 -7.71 -5.25 20.35
C LYS A 141 -6.23 -5.61 20.40
N GLU A 142 -5.79 -6.18 21.53
CA GLU A 142 -4.40 -6.57 21.75
C GLU A 142 -3.95 -7.63 20.73
N GLY A 143 -2.84 -7.37 20.04
CA GLY A 143 -2.22 -8.31 19.10
C GLY A 143 -3.06 -8.62 17.84
N ARG A 144 -4.06 -7.79 17.54
CA ARG A 144 -5.03 -7.97 16.45
C ARG A 144 -4.88 -6.88 15.40
N SER A 145 -3.84 -6.99 14.58
CA SER A 145 -3.47 -6.00 13.54
C SER A 145 -4.28 -6.12 12.24
N GLU A 146 -5.48 -6.72 12.30
CA GLU A 146 -6.35 -6.78 11.13
C GLU A 146 -6.83 -5.38 10.71
N PHE A 147 -6.99 -5.23 9.40
CA PHE A 147 -7.51 -4.02 8.79
C PHE A 147 -8.74 -4.35 7.94
N VAL A 148 -9.62 -3.36 7.81
CA VAL A 148 -10.87 -3.45 7.06
C VAL A 148 -10.85 -2.49 5.89
N SER A 149 -11.63 -2.79 4.86
CA SER A 149 -11.84 -1.84 3.77
C SER A 149 -12.49 -0.56 4.30
N VAL A 150 -12.00 0.57 3.81
CA VAL A 150 -12.62 1.88 4.04
C VAL A 150 -13.17 2.42 2.71
N GLY A 151 -14.03 3.43 2.78
CA GLY A 151 -14.67 3.99 1.59
C GLY A 151 -13.67 4.46 0.53
N SER A 152 -14.03 4.33 -0.75
CA SER A 152 -13.18 4.63 -1.91
C SER A 152 -12.86 6.12 -2.13
N ASP A 153 -13.48 6.98 -1.33
CA ASP A 153 -13.51 8.43 -1.58
C ASP A 153 -12.45 9.18 -0.77
N ILE A 154 -11.59 8.45 -0.05
CA ILE A 154 -10.51 9.01 0.76
C ILE A 154 -9.25 9.08 -0.11
N GLU A 155 -9.17 10.12 -0.92
CA GLU A 155 -7.99 10.41 -1.74
C GLU A 155 -6.90 11.08 -0.90
N VAL A 156 -5.64 10.86 -1.24
CA VAL A 156 -4.48 11.47 -0.59
C VAL A 156 -3.54 12.01 -1.65
N GLU A 157 -3.01 13.21 -1.42
CA GLU A 157 -2.02 13.81 -2.31
C GLU A 157 -0.60 13.52 -1.85
N VAL A 158 0.34 13.46 -2.80
CA VAL A 158 1.77 13.37 -2.48
C VAL A 158 2.19 14.48 -1.50
N GLY A 159 2.91 14.10 -0.45
CA GLY A 159 3.36 15.02 0.59
C GLY A 159 2.30 15.36 1.66
N GLU A 160 1.07 14.89 1.53
CA GLU A 160 0.03 15.06 2.55
C GLU A 160 0.43 14.33 3.84
N THR A 161 0.27 15.00 4.98
CA THR A 161 0.60 14.44 6.30
C THR A 161 -0.39 13.35 6.70
N ILE A 162 0.13 12.14 6.94
CA ILE A 162 -0.63 10.98 7.43
C ILE A 162 -0.63 10.93 8.96
N ALA A 163 0.54 11.10 9.56
CA ALA A 163 0.77 11.00 10.99
C ALA A 163 1.81 12.03 11.45
N THR A 164 1.74 12.41 12.72
CA THR A 164 2.64 13.36 13.38
C THR A 164 3.48 12.70 14.48
N ALA A 165 3.19 11.45 14.82
CA ALA A 165 4.05 10.62 15.66
C ALA A 165 3.99 9.15 15.26
N VAL A 166 5.06 8.40 15.57
CA VAL A 166 5.22 6.99 15.19
C VAL A 166 5.82 6.13 16.29
N GLY A 167 5.63 4.81 16.20
CA GLY A 167 6.18 3.82 17.10
C GLY A 167 5.55 3.86 18.48
N PHE A 168 6.35 3.62 19.51
CA PHE A 168 5.88 3.46 20.90
C PHE A 168 6.49 4.50 21.81
N ARG A 169 5.69 5.02 22.75
CA ARG A 169 6.11 6.06 23.70
C ARG A 169 7.21 5.57 24.63
N HIS A 170 7.17 4.28 24.96
CA HIS A 170 8.13 3.67 25.87
C HIS A 170 8.58 2.30 25.35
N ASN A 171 9.88 2.09 25.35
CA ASN A 171 10.51 0.79 25.27
C ASN A 171 10.79 0.25 26.69
N ASP A 172 11.46 -0.91 26.78
CA ASP A 172 11.79 -1.54 28.06
C ASP A 172 12.68 -0.68 28.98
N GLN A 173 13.35 0.34 28.44
CA GLN A 173 14.14 1.31 29.20
C GLN A 173 13.38 2.63 29.47
N GLY A 174 12.07 2.67 29.23
CA GLY A 174 11.23 3.85 29.40
C GLY A 174 11.45 4.96 28.35
N LYS A 175 12.24 4.71 27.31
CA LYS A 175 12.57 5.67 26.24
C LYS A 175 11.67 5.48 25.02
N PRO A 176 11.44 6.51 24.19
CA PRO A 176 10.71 6.36 22.94
C PRO A 176 11.35 5.32 22.01
N ASN A 177 10.51 4.41 21.49
CA ASN A 177 10.87 3.57 20.35
C ASN A 177 10.32 4.22 19.08
N VAL A 178 11.13 5.05 18.44
CA VAL A 178 10.73 5.79 17.24
C VAL A 178 11.08 4.97 15.99
N SER A 179 10.11 4.18 15.55
CA SER A 179 10.18 3.42 14.31
C SER A 179 8.78 3.21 13.74
N PHE A 180 8.71 2.99 12.43
CA PHE A 180 7.47 2.62 11.76
C PHE A 180 7.73 1.78 10.54
N ASP A 181 6.75 0.95 10.18
CA ASP A 181 6.89 0.08 9.02
C ASP A 181 6.44 0.80 7.77
N PHE A 182 7.15 0.48 6.69
CA PHE A 182 6.84 0.96 5.35
C PHE A 182 7.01 -0.19 4.37
N GLY A 183 5.95 -0.46 3.61
CA GLY A 183 5.96 -1.47 2.56
C GLY A 183 5.42 -0.89 1.27
N VAL A 184 5.98 -1.32 0.15
CA VAL A 184 5.45 -1.06 -1.19
C VAL A 184 5.33 -2.40 -1.91
N TYR A 185 4.22 -2.58 -2.62
CA TYR A 185 3.81 -3.85 -3.18
C TYR A 185 3.27 -3.68 -4.60
N LEU A 186 3.39 -4.74 -5.39
CA LEU A 186 2.57 -4.96 -6.58
C LEU A 186 1.27 -5.68 -6.18
N ASP A 187 0.21 -5.45 -6.96
CA ASP A 187 -1.03 -6.21 -6.94
C ASP A 187 -1.61 -6.45 -5.54
N ARG A 188 -2.07 -5.39 -4.87
CA ARG A 188 -2.87 -5.47 -3.63
C ARG A 188 -2.26 -6.36 -2.52
N TYR A 189 -0.96 -6.21 -2.28
CA TYR A 189 -0.13 -6.86 -1.22
C TYR A 189 0.53 -8.20 -1.56
N ASP A 190 0.31 -8.75 -2.75
CA ASP A 190 0.77 -10.11 -3.05
C ASP A 190 2.30 -10.21 -3.18
N HIS A 191 2.96 -9.13 -3.59
CA HIS A 191 4.41 -9.12 -3.82
C HIS A 191 5.06 -7.85 -3.30
N GLY A 192 5.92 -7.98 -2.27
CA GLY A 192 6.72 -6.86 -1.77
C GLY A 192 7.80 -6.43 -2.77
N LEU A 193 8.13 -5.16 -2.77
CA LEU A 193 9.18 -4.56 -3.61
C LEU A 193 10.33 -4.05 -2.75
N CYS A 194 11.51 -3.94 -3.36
CA CYS A 194 12.56 -3.10 -2.80
C CYS A 194 12.18 -1.63 -2.95
N TRP A 195 11.40 -1.12 -2.00
CA TRP A 195 10.94 0.27 -2.03
C TRP A 195 12.09 1.28 -1.95
N LEU A 196 13.27 0.87 -1.48
CA LEU A 196 14.48 1.71 -1.51
C LEU A 196 14.85 2.11 -2.95
N ASP A 197 14.60 1.26 -3.94
CA ASP A 197 14.87 1.54 -5.35
C ASP A 197 13.83 2.45 -6.00
N LEU A 198 12.72 2.70 -5.31
CA LEU A 198 11.62 3.53 -5.79
C LEU A 198 11.69 4.97 -5.25
N LEU A 199 12.62 5.25 -4.34
CA LEU A 199 12.86 6.58 -3.76
C LEU A 199 13.75 7.45 -4.67
N PRO A 200 13.87 8.76 -4.41
CA PRO A 200 14.83 9.60 -5.12
C PRO A 200 16.25 9.06 -4.92
N ILE A 201 17.10 9.14 -5.96
CA ILE A 201 18.40 8.47 -5.97
C ILE A 201 19.30 8.85 -4.78
N ASP A 202 19.30 10.12 -4.38
CA ASP A 202 20.08 10.61 -3.25
C ASP A 202 19.59 10.03 -1.91
N ASP A 203 18.27 9.96 -1.75
CA ASP A 203 17.63 9.39 -0.56
C ASP A 203 17.88 7.88 -0.49
N ALA A 204 17.68 7.17 -1.60
CA ALA A 204 17.95 5.75 -1.72
C ALA A 204 19.41 5.43 -1.39
N THR A 205 20.35 6.19 -1.95
CA THR A 205 21.79 6.04 -1.71
C THR A 205 22.11 6.23 -0.22
N ARG A 206 21.56 7.29 0.39
CA ARG A 206 21.78 7.57 1.81
C ARG A 206 21.21 6.47 2.70
N LEU A 207 19.99 6.04 2.45
CA LEU A 207 19.31 5.00 3.22
C LEU A 207 20.02 3.64 3.08
N LYS A 208 20.44 3.28 1.86
CA LYS A 208 21.23 2.05 1.62
C LYS A 208 22.59 2.09 2.31
N ALA A 209 23.17 3.26 2.56
CA ALA A 209 24.42 3.40 3.30
C ALA A 209 24.26 3.14 4.81
N LEU A 210 23.09 3.45 5.40
CA LEU A 210 22.79 3.20 6.81
C LEU A 210 22.88 1.72 7.19
N PRO A 211 23.11 1.37 8.47
CA PRO A 211 23.07 -0.02 8.92
C PRO A 211 21.67 -0.65 8.77
N GLY A 212 21.64 -1.98 8.64
CA GLY A 212 20.40 -2.75 8.72
C GLY A 212 19.79 -2.69 10.11
N GLY A 213 18.47 -2.55 10.19
CA GLY A 213 17.75 -2.26 11.43
C GLY A 213 17.22 -3.48 12.18
N ASP A 214 17.31 -4.70 11.63
CA ASP A 214 16.77 -5.90 12.28
C ASP A 214 17.79 -6.59 13.21
N TYR A 215 19.06 -6.18 13.14
CA TYR A 215 20.20 -6.65 13.93
C TYR A 215 20.61 -8.13 13.73
N GLN A 216 19.86 -8.91 12.95
CA GLN A 216 20.15 -10.33 12.68
C GLN A 216 20.56 -10.54 11.21
N SER A 217 19.67 -10.23 10.28
CA SER A 217 19.83 -10.30 8.83
C SER A 217 20.58 -9.10 8.25
N GLY A 218 20.60 -7.98 8.98
CA GLY A 218 21.24 -6.74 8.57
C GLY A 218 20.59 -6.17 7.31
N LYS A 219 21.35 -6.15 6.21
CA LYS A 219 20.88 -5.68 4.90
C LYS A 219 20.44 -6.81 3.97
N THR A 220 20.55 -8.06 4.41
CA THR A 220 20.12 -9.23 3.62
C THR A 220 18.62 -9.13 3.39
N SER A 221 18.18 -9.24 2.14
CA SER A 221 16.80 -9.02 1.72
C SER A 221 16.50 -9.84 0.47
N ASP A 222 15.32 -10.44 0.43
CA ASP A 222 14.83 -11.16 -0.74
C ASP A 222 14.39 -10.23 -1.88
N TYR A 223 14.19 -8.94 -1.57
CA TYR A 223 13.70 -7.97 -2.56
C TYR A 223 14.76 -6.94 -2.97
N CYS A 224 15.68 -6.58 -2.07
CA CYS A 224 16.69 -5.55 -2.29
C CYS A 224 18.07 -6.18 -2.55
N HIS A 225 18.69 -5.78 -3.67
CA HIS A 225 20.01 -6.27 -4.10
C HIS A 225 20.97 -5.12 -4.44
#